data_AF-A0A535AHK8-F1
#
_entry.id   AF-A0A535AHK8-F1
#
_cell.length_a   1.000
_cell.length_b   1.000
_cell.length_c   1.000
_cell.angle_alpha   90.00
_cell.angle_beta   90.00
_cell.angle_gamma   90.00
#
_symmetry.space_group_name_H-M   'P 1'
#
loop_
_entity.id
_entity.type
_entity.pdbx_description
1 polymer ?
#
loop_
_entity_poly.entity_id
_entity_poly.type
_entity_poly.pdbx_seq_one_letter_code
_entity_poly.pdbx_strand_id
1 'polypeptide(L)'
;MSDPAPALESDFPVARCARCAREVLTHVHLDEGGEARRLCLHCDAEIDPAEVRWVDEAALEPLGYGLHRAEEGGCGRPGCGRGNCSNRQ
;
A
#
# COMPACT_ATOMS: atom_id res chain seq x y z
N MET A 1 -17.12 1.67 -29.47
CA MET A 1 -15.77 2.01 -28.99
C MET A 1 -15.96 2.37 -27.53
N SER A 2 -15.64 1.45 -26.63
CA SER A 2 -15.82 1.66 -25.19
C SER A 2 -14.75 2.65 -24.74
N ASP A 3 -15.19 3.78 -24.18
CA ASP A 3 -14.34 4.72 -23.47
C ASP A 3 -13.57 3.97 -22.37
N PRO A 4 -12.23 4.05 -22.30
CA PRO A 4 -11.52 3.51 -21.15
C PRO A 4 -12.03 4.24 -19.90
N ALA A 5 -12.45 3.48 -18.89
CA ALA A 5 -12.81 4.04 -17.59
C ALA A 5 -11.66 4.95 -17.12
N PRO A 6 -11.93 6.15 -16.58
CA PRO A 6 -10.89 7.03 -16.10
C PRO A 6 -10.01 6.25 -15.14
N ALA A 7 -8.70 6.24 -15.38
CA ALA A 7 -7.75 5.72 -14.41
C ALA A 7 -8.02 6.48 -13.11
N LEU A 8 -8.53 5.78 -12.09
CA LEU A 8 -8.68 6.37 -10.77
C LEU A 8 -7.27 6.73 -10.33
N GLU A 9 -6.94 8.02 -10.36
CA GLU A 9 -5.70 8.52 -9.78
C GLU A 9 -5.71 8.06 -8.33
N SER A 10 -4.91 7.03 -8.06
CA SER A 10 -4.87 6.37 -6.77
C SER A 10 -3.73 6.98 -6.00
N ASP A 11 -4.05 7.62 -4.89
CA ASP A 11 -3.06 8.15 -3.99
C ASP A 11 -2.63 7.09 -2.98
N PHE A 12 -1.33 7.03 -2.71
CA PHE A 12 -0.70 6.05 -1.84
C PHE A 12 -0.11 6.73 -0.60
N PRO A 13 -0.40 6.24 0.62
CA PRO A 13 0.06 6.86 1.85
C PRO A 13 1.48 6.41 2.18
N VAL A 14 2.45 7.32 2.12
CA VAL A 14 3.85 7.08 2.48
C VAL A 14 4.27 7.95 3.66
N ALA A 15 5.25 7.48 4.42
CA ALA A 15 5.85 8.23 5.54
C ALA A 15 7.29 7.77 5.78
N ARG A 16 8.10 8.59 6.44
CA ARG A 16 9.43 8.18 6.92
C ARG A 16 9.28 7.44 8.26
N CYS A 17 9.60 6.15 8.27
CA CYS A 17 9.55 5.36 9.50
C CYS A 17 10.76 5.66 10.39
N ALA A 18 10.52 6.07 11.65
CA ALA A 18 11.59 6.34 12.62
C ALA A 18 12.39 5.09 13.01
N ARG A 19 11.80 3.89 12.94
CA ARG A 19 12.45 2.63 13.35
C ARG A 19 13.39 2.07 12.29
N CYS A 20 12.96 2.05 11.02
CA CYS A 20 13.78 1.51 9.92
C CYS A 20 14.50 2.59 9.11
N ALA A 21 14.24 3.87 9.41
CA ALA A 21 14.83 5.06 8.77
C ALA A 21 14.65 5.11 7.24
N ARG A 22 13.54 4.57 6.72
CA ARG A 22 13.19 4.54 5.30
C ARG A 22 11.91 5.31 5.03
N GLU A 23 11.75 5.81 3.82
CA GLU A 23 10.43 6.15 3.28
C GLU A 23 9.71 4.86 2.90
N VAL A 24 8.49 4.70 3.40
CA VAL A 24 7.73 3.45 3.31
C VAL A 24 6.27 3.72 3.01
N LEU A 25 5.60 2.79 2.34
CA LEU A 25 4.15 2.71 2.39
C LEU A 25 3.68 2.44 3.82
N THR A 26 2.50 2.94 4.15
CA THR A 26 1.82 2.68 5.43
C THR A 26 0.62 1.78 5.22
N HIS A 27 0.31 0.95 6.22
CA HIS A 27 -0.93 0.17 6.27
C HIS A 27 -1.74 0.51 7.52
N VAL A 28 -3.03 0.21 7.48
CA VAL A 28 -3.93 0.43 8.62
C VAL A 28 -4.13 -0.88 9.36
N HIS A 29 -3.91 -0.86 10.66
CA HIS A 29 -4.25 -1.92 11.58
C HIS A 29 -5.34 -1.42 12.54
N LEU A 30 -6.35 -2.24 12.81
CA LEU A 30 -7.34 -1.98 13.84
C LEU A 30 -6.86 -2.67 15.12
N ASP A 31 -6.72 -1.92 16.21
CA ASP A 31 -6.39 -2.52 17.50
C ASP A 31 -7.60 -3.25 18.13
N GLU A 32 -7.43 -3.79 19.34
CA GLU A 32 -8.47 -4.55 20.04
C GLU A 32 -9.74 -3.71 20.32
N GLY A 33 -9.62 -2.38 20.36
CA GLY A 33 -10.73 -1.45 20.51
C GLY A 33 -11.41 -1.08 19.18
N GLY A 34 -10.84 -1.51 18.05
CA GLY A 34 -11.29 -1.14 16.71
C GLY A 34 -10.73 0.20 16.23
N GLU A 35 -9.77 0.80 16.96
CA GLU A 35 -9.18 2.08 16.57
C GLU A 35 -8.12 1.87 15.48
N ALA A 36 -8.16 2.71 14.45
CA ALA A 36 -7.27 2.63 13.31
C ALA A 36 -5.90 3.24 13.63
N ARG A 37 -4.84 2.43 13.49
CA ARG A 37 -3.45 2.86 13.59
C ARG A 37 -2.75 2.68 12.25
N ARG A 38 -1.94 3.67 11.87
CA ARG A 38 -1.08 3.57 10.68
C ARG A 38 0.27 3.00 11.09
N LEU A 39 0.68 1.95 10.39
CA LEU A 39 1.91 1.22 10.67
C LEU A 39 2.80 1.19 9.43
N CYS A 40 4.11 1.11 9.65
CA CYS A 40 5.11 0.88 8.62
C CYS A 40 4.88 -0.47 7.93
N LEU A 41 4.79 -0.49 6.60
CA LEU A 41 4.61 -1.74 5.84
C LEU A 41 5.76 -2.75 6.01
N HIS A 42 6.95 -2.29 6.39
CA HIS A 42 8.13 -3.16 6.53
C HIS A 42 8.36 -3.73 7.92
N CYS A 43 8.05 -2.97 8.97
CA CYS A 43 8.44 -3.35 10.34
C CYS A 43 7.34 -3.18 11.38
N ASP A 44 6.13 -2.81 10.93
CA ASP A 44 4.92 -2.66 11.75
C ASP A 44 5.07 -1.63 12.89
N ALA A 45 6.10 -0.79 12.85
CA ALA A 45 6.23 0.35 13.76
C ALA A 45 5.14 1.38 13.50
N GLU A 46 4.60 1.97 14.56
CA GLU A 46 3.58 3.02 14.48
C GLU A 46 4.12 4.25 13.75
N ILE A 47 3.26 4.84 12.91
CA ILE A 47 3.52 6.02 12.10
C ILE A 47 2.60 7.12 12.59
N ASP A 48 3.18 8.28 12.88
CA ASP A 48 2.41 9.48 13.18
C ASP A 48 1.53 9.85 11.96
N PRO A 49 0.19 9.92 12.12
CA PRO A 49 -0.70 10.32 11.05
C PRO A 49 -0.37 11.68 10.43
N ALA A 50 0.23 12.60 11.18
CA ALA A 50 0.63 13.93 10.68
C ALA A 50 1.83 13.88 9.71
N GLU A 51 2.62 12.82 9.76
CA GLU A 51 3.80 12.60 8.89
C GLU A 51 3.44 11.86 7.59
N VAL A 52 2.16 11.49 7.40
CA VAL A 52 1.70 10.77 6.20
C VAL A 52 1.51 11.75 5.05
N ARG A 53 2.22 11.50 3.95
CA ARG A 53 2.03 12.17 2.67
C ARG A 53 1.38 11.21 1.67
N TRP A 54 0.44 11.73 0.90
CA TRP A 54 -0.23 11.00 -0.16
C TRP A 54 0.48 11.29 -1.48
N VAL A 55 0.82 10.25 -2.23
CA VAL A 55 1.60 10.36 -3.47
C VAL A 55 0.95 9.57 -4.59
N ASP A 56 1.19 9.98 -5.84
CA ASP A 56 0.74 9.25 -7.01
C ASP A 56 1.53 7.95 -7.24
N GLU A 57 1.08 7.16 -8.23
CA GLU A 57 1.74 5.92 -8.66
C GLU A 57 3.20 6.16 -9.13
N ALA A 58 3.49 7.29 -9.78
CA ALA A 58 4.82 7.58 -10.31
C ALA A 58 5.87 7.76 -9.21
N ALA A 59 5.45 8.22 -8.03
CA ALA A 59 6.30 8.36 -6.85
C ALA A 59 6.63 7.03 -6.17
N LEU A 60 5.96 5.91 -6.51
CA LEU A 60 6.19 4.61 -5.88
C LEU A 60 7.43 3.88 -6.37
N GLU A 61 7.73 3.94 -7.67
CA GLU A 61 8.87 3.24 -8.26
C GLU A 61 10.22 3.67 -7.64
N PRO A 62 10.50 4.98 -7.45
CA PRO A 62 11.70 5.42 -6.73
C PRO A 62 11.77 4.95 -5.27
N LEU A 63 10.63 4.66 -4.65
CA LEU A 63 10.54 4.11 -3.29
C LEU A 63 10.69 2.58 -3.27
N GLY A 64 10.81 1.94 -4.43
CA GLY A 64 10.98 0.50 -4.59
C GLY A 64 9.66 -0.28 -4.63
N TYR A 65 8.53 0.38 -4.89
CA TYR A 65 7.22 -0.25 -5.04
C TYR A 65 6.79 -0.26 -6.51
N GLY A 66 6.28 -1.38 -6.98
CA GLY A 66 5.75 -1.54 -8.34
C GLY A 66 4.29 -1.97 -8.30
N LEU A 67 3.47 -1.41 -9.20
CA LEU A 67 2.11 -1.88 -9.43
C LEU A 67 2.13 -2.86 -10.62
N HIS A 68 1.71 -4.09 -10.37
CA HIS A 68 1.47 -5.04 -11.45
C HIS A 68 0.05 -4.84 -11.99
N ARG A 69 -0.07 -4.36 -13.22
CA ARG A 69 -1.37 -4.32 -13.92
C ARG A 69 -1.76 -5.76 -14.24
N ALA A 70 -2.98 -6.13 -13.87
CA ALA A 70 -3.50 -7.51 -13.83
C ALA A 70 -3.48 -8.27 -15.17
N GLU A 71 -3.05 -7.65 -16.27
CA GLU A 71 -2.87 -8.31 -17.57
C GLU A 71 -1.62 -9.21 -17.59
N GLU A 72 -0.68 -9.01 -16.67
CA GLU A 72 0.53 -9.82 -16.51
C GLU A 72 0.50 -10.70 -15.25
N GLY A 73 -0.55 -11.52 -15.14
CA GLY A 73 -0.58 -12.64 -14.19
C GLY A 73 -0.90 -12.25 -12.74
N GLY A 74 -1.87 -12.94 -12.14
CA GLY A 74 -1.97 -13.00 -10.68
C GLY A 74 -0.64 -13.44 -10.06
N CYS A 75 -0.45 -13.27 -8.75
CA CYS A 75 0.85 -13.38 -8.05
C CYS A 75 1.56 -14.76 -8.03
N GLY A 76 1.47 -15.55 -9.11
CA GLY A 76 2.19 -16.79 -9.36
C GLY A 76 1.77 -17.96 -8.47
N ARG A 77 0.88 -17.75 -7.49
CA ARG A 77 0.44 -18.77 -6.53
C ARG A 77 -1.01 -19.19 -6.79
N PRO A 78 -1.31 -20.51 -6.86
CA PRO A 78 -2.68 -20.99 -6.93
C PRO A 78 -3.39 -20.63 -5.61
N GLY A 79 -4.22 -19.60 -5.63
CA GLY A 79 -4.91 -19.05 -4.46
C GLY A 79 -4.97 -17.52 -4.43
N CYS A 80 -4.09 -16.86 -5.17
CA CYS A 80 -3.98 -15.41 -5.26
C CYS A 80 -5.08 -14.74 -6.12
N GLY A 81 -5.66 -15.48 -7.07
CA GLY A 81 -6.62 -14.96 -8.05
C GLY A 81 -8.03 -14.65 -7.52
N ARG A 82 -8.28 -14.77 -6.21
CA ARG A 82 -9.57 -14.42 -5.58
C ARG A 82 -9.53 -13.15 -4.72
N GLY A 83 -8.48 -12.33 -4.85
CA GLY A 83 -8.45 -11.01 -4.21
C GLY A 83 -8.08 -10.99 -2.72
N ASN A 84 -7.59 -12.10 -2.16
CA ASN A 84 -7.20 -12.17 -0.74
C ASN A 84 -5.78 -11.64 -0.43
N CYS A 85 -5.10 -11.01 -1.39
CA CYS A 85 -3.72 -10.53 -1.20
C CYS A 85 -3.60 -9.32 -0.27
N SER A 86 -4.72 -8.70 0.10
CA SER A 86 -4.74 -7.53 0.98
C SER A 86 -4.79 -7.88 2.47
N ASN A 87 -4.98 -9.16 2.84
CA ASN A 87 -5.08 -9.57 4.25
C ASN A 87 -3.86 -10.40 4.66
N ARG A 88 -3.08 -9.90 5.61
CA ARG A 88 -2.11 -10.70 6.37
C ARG A 88 -2.89 -11.50 7.41
N GLN A 89 -2.88 -12.83 7.29
CA GLN A 89 -3.28 -13.73 8.40
C GLN A 89 -2.08 -13.97 9.31
#